data_AF-B2VBC9-F1
#
_entry.id   AF-B2VBC9-F1
#
_cell.length_a   1.000
_cell.length_b   1.000
_cell.length_c   1.000
_cell.angle_alpha   90.00
_cell.angle_beta   90.00
_cell.angle_gamma   90.00
#
_symmetry.space_group_name_H-M   'P 1'
#
loop_
_entity.id
_entity.type
_entity.pdbx_description
1 polymer ?
#
loop_
_entity_poly.entity_id
_entity_poly.type
_entity_poly.pdbx_seq_one_letter_code
_entity_poly.pdbx_strand_id
1 'polypeptide(L)'
;MKKNSSYEYIYDLYRKLDFFDSCMTYCLLEINSSKITTISEAIDITKKASAALQDIENDLEMSCVFDKVNEFMDDNGISRALKKSGVVTGFDIPYQAIIAHKIFIYKSHSIDGLDKKEWKELYDMFEGFNPPCSYSRFKIPVQILACICRYLSGEDTSATIKDEINTLEEYKKKLEELYAYHANSAFREFISNSREGRVIVGQGAFSLDAIQLRIDNLRARIITKRKDSTILERQLAIDFIDTLHRFNARQIPSIVSMLMGCGFIKEFVDNRTIFRLWKSFNQSQVKLDKYYGAGRSAKSTTSYKYVYSDSVTERIESLKSFSYAFIQKVGLQGK
;
A
#
# COMPACT_ATOMS: atom_id res chain seq x y z
N MET A 1 -21.34 16.27 21.57
CA MET A 1 -21.31 15.15 20.61
C MET A 1 -20.62 13.95 21.25
N LYS A 2 -21.27 12.78 21.23
CA LYS A 2 -20.72 11.50 21.71
C LYS A 2 -19.45 11.17 20.89
N LYS A 3 -18.25 11.49 21.42
CA LYS A 3 -16.97 11.31 20.71
C LYS A 3 -16.64 9.83 20.44
N ASN A 4 -17.07 8.91 21.28
CA ASN A 4 -16.74 7.49 21.13
C ASN A 4 -17.49 6.80 19.99
N SER A 5 -18.77 7.16 19.74
CA SER A 5 -19.57 6.52 18.68
C SER A 5 -19.13 6.93 17.27
N SER A 6 -18.45 8.07 17.11
CA SER A 6 -17.95 8.51 15.80
C SER A 6 -16.62 7.84 15.44
N TYR A 7 -15.77 7.53 16.42
CA TYR A 7 -14.48 6.88 16.17
C TYR A 7 -14.64 5.41 15.77
N GLU A 8 -15.41 4.65 16.55
CA GLU A 8 -15.65 3.23 16.27
C GLU A 8 -16.28 3.03 14.88
N TYR A 9 -17.15 3.95 14.48
CA TYR A 9 -17.76 3.97 13.16
C TYR A 9 -16.74 4.20 12.02
N ILE A 10 -15.90 5.24 12.11
CA ILE A 10 -14.86 5.51 11.10
C ILE A 10 -13.87 4.35 11.03
N TYR A 11 -13.57 3.75 12.18
CA TYR A 11 -12.67 2.62 12.28
C TYR A 11 -13.24 1.34 11.63
N ASP A 12 -14.54 1.03 11.81
CA ASP A 12 -15.20 -0.09 11.11
C ASP A 12 -15.16 0.09 9.58
N LEU A 13 -15.46 1.30 9.11
CA LEU A 13 -15.36 1.63 7.68
C LEU A 13 -13.94 1.42 7.15
N TYR A 14 -12.94 1.93 7.86
CA TYR A 14 -11.53 1.73 7.49
C TYR A 14 -11.17 0.24 7.46
N ARG A 15 -11.58 -0.55 8.46
CA ARG A 15 -11.28 -1.99 8.52
C ARG A 15 -11.84 -2.75 7.32
N LYS A 16 -13.09 -2.49 6.93
CA LYS A 16 -13.72 -3.12 5.75
C LYS A 16 -13.01 -2.73 4.46
N LEU A 17 -12.71 -1.45 4.29
CA LEU A 17 -11.93 -0.96 3.14
C LEU A 17 -10.52 -1.55 3.07
N ASP A 18 -9.83 -1.63 4.21
CA ASP A 18 -8.48 -2.16 4.31
C ASP A 18 -8.43 -3.67 4.00
N PHE A 19 -9.45 -4.39 4.46
CA PHE A 19 -9.65 -5.79 4.13
C PHE A 19 -9.91 -5.98 2.64
N PHE A 20 -10.81 -5.20 2.06
CA PHE A 20 -11.11 -5.23 0.63
C PHE A 20 -9.88 -4.92 -0.24
N ASP A 21 -9.09 -3.89 0.11
CA ASP A 21 -7.81 -3.56 -0.54
C ASP A 21 -6.83 -4.74 -0.51
N SER A 22 -6.78 -5.46 0.62
CA SER A 22 -5.96 -6.66 0.77
C SER A 22 -6.47 -7.79 -0.13
N CYS A 23 -7.76 -8.10 -0.14
CA CYS A 23 -8.35 -9.11 -1.05
C CYS A 23 -8.02 -8.80 -2.51
N MET A 24 -8.24 -7.56 -2.94
CA MET A 24 -7.89 -7.06 -4.27
C MET A 24 -6.42 -7.30 -4.61
N THR A 25 -5.51 -6.93 -3.70
CA THR A 25 -4.06 -7.09 -3.90
C THR A 25 -3.67 -8.57 -4.04
N TYR A 26 -4.22 -9.44 -3.19
CA TYR A 26 -3.96 -10.88 -3.26
C TYR A 26 -4.51 -11.50 -4.55
N CYS A 27 -5.76 -11.21 -4.93
CA CYS A 27 -6.35 -11.69 -6.18
C CYS A 27 -5.51 -11.29 -7.39
N LEU A 28 -5.03 -10.04 -7.43
CA LEU A 28 -4.13 -9.60 -8.49
C LEU A 28 -2.82 -10.39 -8.48
N LEU A 29 -2.24 -10.71 -7.32
CA LEU A 29 -0.99 -11.49 -7.22
C LEU A 29 -1.17 -12.93 -7.73
N GLU A 30 -2.34 -13.54 -7.53
CA GLU A 30 -2.64 -14.90 -8.03
C GLU A 30 -2.71 -14.97 -9.56
N ILE A 31 -2.97 -13.85 -10.24
CA ILE A 31 -2.91 -13.77 -11.70
C ILE A 31 -1.44 -13.87 -12.13
N ASN A 32 -0.98 -15.10 -12.34
CA ASN A 32 0.36 -15.40 -12.80
C ASN A 32 0.46 -15.22 -14.32
N SER A 33 0.79 -14.01 -14.75
CA SER A 33 0.93 -13.65 -16.17
C SER A 33 1.99 -14.47 -16.94
N SER A 34 2.89 -15.18 -16.25
CA SER A 34 3.87 -16.09 -16.88
C SER A 34 3.24 -17.36 -17.44
N LYS A 35 2.15 -17.84 -16.84
CA LYS A 35 1.44 -19.07 -17.24
C LYS A 35 0.42 -18.84 -18.36
N ILE A 36 0.10 -17.59 -18.64
CA ILE A 36 -0.78 -17.20 -19.73
C ILE A 36 -0.01 -17.38 -21.03
N THR A 37 -0.49 -18.19 -21.97
CA THR A 37 0.27 -18.54 -23.18
C THR A 37 -0.23 -17.84 -24.44
N THR A 38 -1.48 -17.37 -24.43
CA THR A 38 -2.12 -16.71 -25.58
C THR A 38 -2.83 -15.41 -25.16
N ILE A 39 -3.09 -14.51 -26.12
CA ILE A 39 -3.87 -13.29 -25.84
C ILE A 39 -5.34 -13.63 -25.59
N SER A 40 -5.90 -14.61 -26.30
CA SER A 40 -7.25 -15.10 -26.02
C SER A 40 -7.40 -15.55 -24.55
N GLU A 41 -6.41 -16.28 -24.01
CA GLU A 41 -6.35 -16.65 -22.60
C GLU A 41 -6.22 -15.42 -21.69
N ALA A 42 -5.42 -14.42 -22.07
CA ALA A 42 -5.31 -13.16 -21.32
C ALA A 42 -6.66 -12.43 -21.22
N ILE A 43 -7.40 -12.34 -22.33
CA ILE A 43 -8.72 -11.68 -22.39
C ILE A 43 -9.74 -12.44 -21.54
N ASP A 44 -9.78 -13.77 -21.64
CA ASP A 44 -10.68 -14.62 -20.86
C ASP A 44 -10.39 -14.50 -19.35
N ILE A 45 -9.13 -14.64 -18.94
CA ILE A 45 -8.70 -14.44 -17.54
C ILE A 45 -9.06 -13.05 -17.04
N THR A 46 -8.86 -12.01 -17.86
CA THR A 46 -9.21 -10.64 -17.50
C THR A 46 -10.70 -10.50 -17.20
N LYS A 47 -11.57 -11.03 -18.07
CA LYS A 47 -13.03 -10.99 -17.90
C LYS A 47 -13.46 -11.77 -16.64
N LYS A 48 -12.96 -12.99 -16.47
CA LYS A 48 -13.28 -13.84 -15.30
C LYS A 48 -12.79 -13.24 -13.99
N ALA A 49 -11.57 -12.75 -13.95
CA ALA A 49 -11.01 -12.10 -12.76
C ALA A 49 -11.75 -10.81 -12.41
N SER A 50 -12.13 -10.01 -13.41
CA SER A 50 -12.96 -8.81 -13.20
C SER A 50 -14.33 -9.18 -12.59
N ALA A 51 -15.00 -10.20 -13.12
CA ALA A 51 -16.28 -10.67 -12.58
C ALA A 51 -16.13 -11.21 -11.15
N ALA A 52 -15.10 -12.00 -10.88
CA ALA A 52 -14.84 -12.54 -9.55
C ALA A 52 -14.57 -11.45 -8.51
N LEU A 53 -13.89 -10.36 -8.89
CA LEU A 53 -13.67 -9.20 -8.01
C LEU A 53 -14.96 -8.42 -7.75
N GLN A 54 -15.83 -8.29 -8.76
CA GLN A 54 -17.15 -7.68 -8.59
C GLN A 54 -18.03 -8.50 -7.64
N ASP A 55 -18.00 -9.84 -7.75
CA ASP A 55 -18.70 -10.71 -6.81
C ASP A 55 -18.18 -10.50 -5.38
N ILE A 56 -16.85 -10.43 -5.19
CA ILE A 56 -16.26 -10.19 -3.85
C ILE A 56 -16.69 -8.83 -3.30
N GLU A 57 -16.72 -7.78 -4.13
CA GLU A 57 -17.23 -6.46 -3.74
C GLU A 57 -18.68 -6.54 -3.25
N ASN A 58 -19.53 -7.30 -3.97
CA ASN A 58 -20.93 -7.50 -3.62
C ASN A 58 -21.10 -8.33 -2.35
N ASP A 59 -20.37 -9.45 -2.22
CA ASP A 59 -20.41 -10.35 -1.06
C ASP A 59 -19.97 -9.64 0.24
N LEU A 60 -19.10 -8.64 0.12
CA LEU A 60 -18.65 -7.79 1.22
C LEU A 60 -19.51 -6.54 1.45
N GLU A 61 -20.59 -6.38 0.68
CA GLU A 61 -21.51 -5.23 0.73
C GLU A 61 -20.78 -3.88 0.62
N MET A 62 -19.74 -3.81 -0.21
CA MET A 62 -18.84 -2.65 -0.25
C MET A 62 -19.50 -1.38 -0.77
N SER A 63 -20.60 -1.48 -1.54
CA SER A 63 -21.37 -0.31 -2.00
C SER A 63 -21.81 0.57 -0.83
N CYS A 64 -22.38 -0.02 0.21
CA CYS A 64 -22.79 0.71 1.42
C CYS A 64 -21.58 1.32 2.16
N VAL A 65 -20.44 0.63 2.15
CA VAL A 65 -19.19 1.14 2.75
C VAL A 65 -18.67 2.33 1.95
N PHE A 66 -18.68 2.26 0.62
CA PHE A 66 -18.24 3.34 -0.26
C PHE A 66 -19.10 4.59 -0.10
N ASP A 67 -20.42 4.45 -0.03
CA ASP A 67 -21.34 5.59 0.19
C ASP A 67 -21.05 6.30 1.51
N LYS A 68 -20.88 5.54 2.59
CA LYS A 68 -20.56 6.08 3.92
C LYS A 68 -19.20 6.76 3.97
N VAL A 69 -18.23 6.23 3.24
CA VAL A 69 -16.90 6.84 3.14
C VAL A 69 -16.98 8.12 2.31
N ASN A 70 -17.73 8.14 1.21
CA ASN A 70 -17.96 9.37 0.44
C ASN A 70 -18.60 10.46 1.31
N GLU A 71 -19.63 10.12 2.09
CA GLU A 71 -20.25 11.05 3.05
C GLU A 71 -19.22 11.63 4.03
N PHE A 72 -18.34 10.79 4.57
CA PHE A 72 -17.26 11.25 5.44
C PHE A 72 -16.26 12.17 4.71
N MET A 73 -15.89 11.82 3.49
CA MET A 73 -14.94 12.59 2.67
C MET A 73 -15.52 13.90 2.12
N ASP A 74 -16.83 14.04 2.11
CA ASP A 74 -17.54 15.25 1.71
C ASP A 74 -17.45 16.39 2.75
N ASP A 75 -16.78 16.17 3.89
CA ASP A 75 -16.35 17.27 4.76
C ASP A 75 -15.63 18.36 3.93
N ASN A 76 -16.08 19.61 4.08
CA ASN A 76 -15.61 20.73 3.27
C ASN A 76 -14.09 20.89 3.29
N GLY A 77 -13.40 20.54 4.38
CA GLY A 77 -11.94 20.56 4.45
C GLY A 77 -11.30 19.44 3.63
N ILE A 78 -11.79 18.22 3.81
CA ILE A 78 -11.29 17.01 3.13
C ILE A 78 -11.58 17.07 1.62
N SER A 79 -12.82 17.33 1.24
CA SER A 79 -13.23 17.42 -0.18
C SER A 79 -12.44 18.47 -0.95
N ARG A 80 -12.21 19.66 -0.36
CA ARG A 80 -11.36 20.70 -0.98
C ARG A 80 -9.90 20.26 -1.07
N ALA A 81 -9.37 19.61 -0.04
CA ALA A 81 -8.00 19.11 -0.02
C ALA A 81 -7.78 18.06 -1.13
N LEU A 82 -8.70 17.10 -1.27
CA LEU A 82 -8.65 16.06 -2.30
C LEU A 82 -8.76 16.65 -3.71
N LYS A 83 -9.70 17.57 -3.95
CA LYS A 83 -9.81 18.30 -5.24
C LYS A 83 -8.52 19.04 -5.60
N LYS A 84 -7.86 19.65 -4.61
CA LYS A 84 -6.61 20.40 -4.80
C LYS A 84 -5.38 19.51 -5.02
N SER A 85 -5.43 18.24 -4.59
CA SER A 85 -4.32 17.29 -4.77
C SER A 85 -3.91 17.08 -6.22
N GLY A 86 -4.84 17.27 -7.15
CA GLY A 86 -4.66 16.92 -8.55
C GLY A 86 -4.63 15.42 -8.79
N VAL A 87 -4.90 14.60 -7.77
CA VAL A 87 -5.06 13.16 -7.91
C VAL A 87 -6.55 12.83 -8.04
N VAL A 88 -6.87 11.94 -8.97
CA VAL A 88 -8.24 11.44 -9.13
C VAL A 88 -8.57 10.56 -7.93
N THR A 89 -9.70 10.80 -7.27
CA THR A 89 -10.20 10.03 -6.12
C THR A 89 -11.58 9.48 -6.43
N GLY A 90 -11.90 8.29 -5.92
CA GLY A 90 -13.22 7.69 -6.07
C GLY A 90 -13.23 6.18 -5.84
N PHE A 91 -14.43 5.62 -5.73
CA PHE A 91 -14.69 4.19 -5.51
C PHE A 91 -15.14 3.44 -6.77
N ASP A 92 -15.14 4.12 -7.93
CA ASP A 92 -15.30 3.46 -9.23
C ASP A 92 -13.99 2.77 -9.60
N ILE A 93 -13.89 1.46 -9.31
CA ILE A 93 -12.68 0.67 -9.51
C ILE A 93 -12.78 -0.06 -10.86
N PRO A 94 -11.98 0.31 -11.87
CA PRO A 94 -12.05 -0.31 -13.20
C PRO A 94 -11.28 -1.64 -13.21
N TYR A 95 -11.83 -2.68 -12.57
CA TYR A 95 -11.18 -3.99 -12.40
C TYR A 95 -10.62 -4.55 -13.70
N GLN A 96 -11.43 -4.53 -14.76
CA GLN A 96 -11.06 -5.04 -16.07
C GLN A 96 -9.81 -4.34 -16.61
N ALA A 97 -9.75 -3.01 -16.56
CA ALA A 97 -8.62 -2.24 -17.04
C ALA A 97 -7.36 -2.47 -16.20
N ILE A 98 -7.50 -2.59 -14.87
CA ILE A 98 -6.38 -2.89 -13.95
C ILE A 98 -5.74 -4.24 -14.30
N ILE A 99 -6.57 -5.27 -14.47
CA ILE A 99 -6.11 -6.63 -14.77
C ILE A 99 -5.51 -6.70 -16.17
N ALA A 100 -6.20 -6.14 -17.17
CA ALA A 100 -5.73 -6.11 -18.56
C ALA A 100 -4.35 -5.44 -18.66
N HIS A 101 -4.19 -4.27 -18.03
CA HIS A 101 -2.92 -3.55 -18.01
C HIS A 101 -1.80 -4.35 -17.33
N LYS A 102 -2.09 -5.04 -16.22
CA LYS A 102 -1.10 -5.90 -15.54
C LYS A 102 -0.62 -7.02 -16.46
N ILE A 103 -1.54 -7.72 -17.12
CA ILE A 103 -1.20 -8.81 -18.04
C ILE A 103 -0.44 -8.26 -19.25
N PHE A 104 -0.88 -7.13 -19.80
CA PHE A 104 -0.27 -6.46 -20.94
C PHE A 104 1.19 -6.10 -20.68
N ILE A 105 1.53 -5.46 -19.54
CA ILE A 105 2.93 -5.15 -19.19
C ILE A 105 3.80 -6.41 -19.20
N TYR A 106 3.30 -7.51 -18.66
CA TYR A 106 4.08 -8.74 -18.60
C TYR A 106 4.26 -9.35 -20.01
N LYS A 107 3.20 -9.32 -20.82
CA LYS A 107 3.21 -9.90 -22.18
C LYS A 107 3.95 -9.09 -23.21
N SER A 108 3.96 -7.77 -23.11
CA SER A 108 4.68 -6.90 -24.04
C SER A 108 6.19 -7.15 -24.06
N HIS A 109 6.73 -7.81 -23.03
CA HIS A 109 8.15 -8.16 -22.91
C HIS A 109 8.45 -9.63 -23.24
N SER A 110 7.44 -10.46 -23.52
CA SER A 110 7.62 -11.93 -23.53
C SER A 110 7.02 -12.66 -24.73
N ILE A 111 6.37 -11.99 -25.68
CA ILE A 111 5.82 -12.68 -26.86
C ILE A 111 6.16 -11.96 -28.16
N ASP A 112 7.07 -12.56 -28.93
CA ASP A 112 7.27 -12.26 -30.35
C ASP A 112 6.20 -12.98 -31.21
N GLY A 113 5.66 -12.29 -32.22
CA GLY A 113 4.96 -12.95 -33.35
C GLY A 113 3.43 -13.14 -33.27
N LEU A 114 2.68 -12.38 -32.47
CA LEU A 114 1.21 -12.52 -32.35
C LEU A 114 0.39 -11.59 -33.27
N ASP A 115 -0.88 -11.98 -33.50
CA ASP A 115 -1.87 -11.25 -34.32
C ASP A 115 -2.15 -9.84 -33.75
N LYS A 116 -2.02 -8.83 -34.61
CA LYS A 116 -2.28 -7.42 -34.27
C LYS A 116 -3.70 -7.17 -33.78
N LYS A 117 -4.67 -7.98 -34.22
CA LYS A 117 -6.08 -7.82 -33.83
C LYS A 117 -6.31 -8.17 -32.36
N GLU A 118 -5.74 -9.28 -31.89
CA GLU A 118 -5.88 -9.72 -30.49
C GLU A 118 -5.17 -8.76 -29.53
N TRP A 119 -3.99 -8.27 -29.92
CA TRP A 119 -3.27 -7.24 -29.16
C TRP A 119 -4.09 -5.97 -29.01
N LYS A 120 -4.79 -5.56 -30.06
CA LYS A 120 -5.69 -4.42 -30.02
C LYS A 120 -6.85 -4.65 -29.06
N GLU A 121 -7.47 -5.83 -29.06
CA GLU A 121 -8.57 -6.13 -28.14
C GLU A 121 -8.12 -6.05 -26.67
N LEU A 122 -6.95 -6.62 -26.32
CA LEU A 122 -6.42 -6.51 -24.96
C LEU A 122 -6.04 -5.06 -24.60
N TYR A 123 -5.50 -4.29 -25.56
CA TYR A 123 -5.19 -2.88 -25.38
C TYR A 123 -6.45 -2.03 -25.14
N ASP A 124 -7.49 -2.25 -25.94
CA ASP A 124 -8.77 -1.54 -25.86
C ASP A 124 -9.44 -1.74 -24.47
N MET A 125 -9.20 -2.89 -23.80
CA MET A 125 -9.69 -3.15 -22.42
C MET A 125 -9.08 -2.24 -21.35
N PHE A 126 -7.92 -1.61 -21.62
CA PHE A 126 -7.32 -0.61 -20.73
C PHE A 126 -7.01 0.70 -21.47
N GLU A 127 -7.58 0.94 -22.65
CA GLU A 127 -7.35 2.19 -23.37
C GLU A 127 -7.91 3.37 -22.55
N GLY A 128 -7.12 4.44 -22.43
CA GLY A 128 -7.47 5.59 -21.56
C GLY A 128 -7.31 5.32 -20.05
N PHE A 129 -6.98 4.10 -19.64
CA PHE A 129 -6.60 3.79 -18.26
C PHE A 129 -5.22 4.39 -17.96
N ASN A 130 -5.14 5.21 -16.91
CA ASN A 130 -3.88 5.75 -16.41
C ASN A 130 -3.49 4.98 -15.11
N PRO A 131 -2.59 3.98 -15.18
CA PRO A 131 -2.34 3.04 -14.09
C PRO A 131 -1.90 3.67 -12.76
N PRO A 132 -0.96 4.64 -12.75
CA PRO A 132 -0.62 5.39 -11.54
C PRO A 132 -1.81 6.09 -10.90
N CYS A 133 -2.79 6.50 -11.71
CA CYS A 133 -3.93 7.33 -11.31
C CYS A 133 -5.19 6.53 -10.99
N SER A 134 -5.34 5.29 -11.49
CA SER A 134 -6.57 4.50 -11.37
C SER A 134 -6.56 3.55 -10.17
N TYR A 135 -5.45 2.82 -9.95
CA TYR A 135 -5.28 2.03 -8.72
C TYR A 135 -5.12 2.95 -7.49
N SER A 136 -4.71 4.21 -7.69
CA SER A 136 -4.66 5.23 -6.64
C SER A 136 -6.02 5.85 -6.27
N ARG A 137 -7.04 5.78 -7.15
CA ARG A 137 -8.33 6.48 -6.93
C ARG A 137 -9.01 6.05 -5.65
N PHE A 138 -9.02 4.74 -5.45
CA PHE A 138 -9.53 4.09 -4.26
C PHE A 138 -8.56 4.21 -3.08
N LYS A 139 -7.25 4.11 -3.33
CA LYS A 139 -6.27 4.03 -2.25
C LYS A 139 -6.05 5.32 -1.49
N ILE A 140 -6.10 6.48 -2.13
CA ILE A 140 -5.91 7.74 -1.40
C ILE A 140 -6.95 7.91 -0.30
N PRO A 141 -8.27 7.81 -0.59
CA PRO A 141 -9.28 7.89 0.46
C PRO A 141 -9.04 6.92 1.62
N VAL A 142 -8.73 5.66 1.31
CA VAL A 142 -8.43 4.63 2.31
C VAL A 142 -7.22 4.99 3.17
N GLN A 143 -6.15 5.50 2.56
CA GLN A 143 -4.93 5.89 3.29
C GLN A 143 -5.15 7.14 4.15
N ILE A 144 -5.93 8.12 3.66
CA ILE A 144 -6.32 9.29 4.46
C ILE A 144 -7.14 8.86 5.68
N LEU A 145 -8.12 7.97 5.51
CA LEU A 145 -8.87 7.37 6.62
C LEU A 145 -7.98 6.63 7.60
N ALA A 146 -6.99 5.87 7.11
CA ALA A 146 -6.04 5.16 7.96
C ALA A 146 -5.24 6.14 8.84
N CYS A 147 -4.79 7.27 8.28
CA CYS A 147 -4.11 8.32 9.05
C CYS A 147 -5.02 8.92 10.13
N ILE A 148 -6.28 9.19 9.80
CA ILE A 148 -7.27 9.73 10.74
C ILE A 148 -7.56 8.72 11.86
N CYS A 149 -7.78 7.44 11.54
CA CYS A 149 -8.00 6.37 12.52
C CYS A 149 -6.83 6.27 13.49
N ARG A 150 -5.59 6.25 12.97
CA ARG A 150 -4.37 6.25 13.78
C ARG A 150 -4.33 7.42 14.75
N TYR A 151 -4.57 8.63 14.27
CA TYR A 151 -4.61 9.82 15.11
C TYR A 151 -5.71 9.75 16.19
N LEU A 152 -6.92 9.35 15.82
CA LEU A 152 -8.05 9.27 16.76
C LEU A 152 -7.85 8.19 17.84
N SER A 153 -7.12 7.12 17.52
CA SER A 153 -6.74 6.08 18.48
C SER A 153 -5.75 6.57 19.55
N GLY A 154 -5.09 7.71 19.32
CA GLY A 154 -4.07 8.25 20.21
C GLY A 154 -2.72 7.53 20.12
N GLU A 155 -2.51 6.69 19.10
CA GLU A 155 -1.26 5.97 18.91
C GLU A 155 -0.11 6.92 18.57
N ASP A 156 0.94 6.90 19.41
CA ASP A 156 2.20 7.58 19.12
C ASP A 156 2.95 6.79 18.04
N THR A 157 2.72 7.17 16.78
CA THR A 157 3.35 6.51 15.62
C THR A 157 4.88 6.57 15.69
N SER A 158 5.47 7.57 16.38
CA SER A 158 6.92 7.63 16.56
C SER A 158 7.44 6.62 17.57
N ALA A 159 6.63 6.19 18.53
CA ALA A 159 6.96 5.07 19.42
C ALA A 159 6.88 3.75 18.63
N THR A 160 5.79 3.52 17.91
CA THR A 160 5.62 2.29 17.12
C THR A 160 6.72 2.11 16.06
N ILE A 161 7.10 3.20 15.35
CA ILE A 161 8.21 3.18 14.39
C ILE A 161 9.54 2.81 15.08
N LYS A 162 9.78 3.26 16.32
CA LYS A 162 11.01 2.91 17.04
C LYS A 162 11.04 1.44 17.42
N ASP A 163 9.91 0.89 17.87
CA ASP A 163 9.81 -0.52 18.20
C ASP A 163 10.01 -1.40 16.95
N GLU A 164 9.48 -0.98 15.80
CA GLU A 164 9.75 -1.64 14.51
C GLU A 164 11.23 -1.56 14.14
N ILE A 165 11.88 -0.39 14.28
CA ILE A 165 13.31 -0.23 14.03
C ILE A 165 14.13 -1.17 14.92
N ASN A 166 13.85 -1.20 16.23
CA ASN A 166 14.56 -2.07 17.17
C ASN A 166 14.42 -3.55 16.79
N THR A 167 13.21 -3.96 16.41
CA THR A 167 12.92 -5.34 15.96
C THR A 167 13.69 -5.67 14.68
N LEU A 168 13.72 -4.77 13.71
CA LEU A 168 14.45 -4.95 12.45
C LEU A 168 15.97 -4.96 12.68
N GLU A 169 16.49 -4.16 13.60
CA GLU A 169 17.91 -4.18 13.98
C GLU A 169 18.30 -5.50 14.65
N GLU A 170 17.45 -6.04 15.53
CA GLU A 170 17.68 -7.36 16.14
C GLU A 170 17.63 -8.47 15.08
N TYR A 171 16.65 -8.42 14.18
CA TYR A 171 16.54 -9.37 13.07
C TYR A 171 17.76 -9.30 12.15
N LYS A 172 18.19 -8.08 11.80
CA LYS A 172 19.40 -7.85 10.99
C LYS A 172 20.62 -8.47 11.64
N LYS A 173 20.82 -8.26 12.95
CA LYS A 173 21.95 -8.86 13.70
C LYS A 173 21.92 -10.39 13.63
N LYS A 174 20.77 -11.02 13.85
CA LYS A 174 20.61 -12.48 13.73
C LYS A 174 20.89 -12.98 12.31
N LEU A 175 20.50 -12.21 11.29
CA LEU A 175 20.77 -12.54 9.89
C LEU A 175 22.26 -12.43 9.56
N GLU A 176 22.96 -11.41 10.08
CA GLU A 176 24.42 -11.26 9.97
C GLU A 176 25.16 -12.44 10.63
N GLU A 177 24.73 -12.87 11.83
CA GLU A 177 25.25 -14.06 12.49
C GLU A 177 25.07 -15.31 11.60
N LEU A 178 23.88 -15.49 11.01
CA LEU A 178 23.61 -16.60 10.10
C LEU A 178 24.48 -16.55 8.84
N TYR A 179 24.72 -15.37 8.28
CA TYR A 179 25.62 -15.19 7.13
C TYR A 179 27.07 -15.53 7.49
N ALA A 180 27.52 -15.24 8.71
CA ALA A 180 28.83 -15.65 9.20
C ALA A 180 28.95 -17.18 9.30
N TYR A 181 27.89 -17.88 9.72
CA TYR A 181 27.85 -19.36 9.68
C TYR A 181 27.87 -19.89 8.24
N HIS A 182 27.23 -19.22 7.28
CA HIS A 182 27.29 -19.60 5.86
C HIS A 182 28.70 -19.47 5.25
N ALA A 183 29.50 -18.52 5.74
CA ALA A 183 30.89 -18.39 5.30
C ALA A 183 31.73 -19.62 5.69
N ASN A 184 31.33 -20.36 6.73
CA ASN A 184 31.94 -21.62 7.14
C ASN A 184 31.61 -22.75 6.14
N SER A 185 32.66 -23.41 5.63
CA SER A 185 32.55 -24.45 4.62
C SER A 185 31.68 -25.65 5.05
N ALA A 186 31.57 -25.93 6.35
CA ALA A 186 30.76 -27.04 6.87
C ALA A 186 29.25 -26.81 6.70
N PHE A 187 28.79 -25.57 6.65
CA PHE A 187 27.37 -25.21 6.56
C PHE A 187 26.96 -24.69 5.17
N ARG A 188 27.95 -24.38 4.34
CA ARG A 188 27.75 -23.84 2.99
C ARG A 188 26.89 -24.76 2.12
N GLU A 189 27.11 -26.07 2.17
CA GLU A 189 26.37 -27.06 1.38
C GLU A 189 24.92 -27.24 1.84
N PHE A 190 24.67 -27.16 3.14
CA PHE A 190 23.33 -27.33 3.74
C PHE A 190 22.39 -26.17 3.39
N ILE A 191 22.92 -24.95 3.35
CA ILE A 191 22.15 -23.74 3.11
C ILE A 191 22.04 -23.45 1.59
N SER A 192 23.09 -23.71 0.79
CA SER A 192 23.05 -23.48 -0.66
C SER A 192 22.01 -24.35 -1.37
N ASN A 193 21.76 -25.57 -0.86
CA ASN A 193 20.85 -26.53 -1.47
C ASN A 193 19.42 -26.46 -0.93
N SER A 194 19.19 -25.85 0.23
CA SER A 194 17.84 -25.71 0.80
C SER A 194 17.07 -24.54 0.17
N ARG A 195 15.75 -24.70 0.07
CA ARG A 195 14.85 -23.63 -0.40
C ARG A 195 14.84 -22.49 0.62
N GLU A 196 14.92 -22.82 1.90
CA GLU A 196 15.04 -21.90 3.03
C GLU A 196 16.36 -21.12 2.99
N GLY A 197 17.48 -21.77 2.67
CA GLY A 197 18.77 -21.09 2.56
C GLY A 197 18.85 -20.12 1.39
N ARG A 198 18.14 -20.35 0.29
CA ARG A 198 17.99 -19.37 -0.80
C ARG A 198 17.13 -18.16 -0.42
N VAL A 199 16.19 -18.29 0.52
CA VAL A 199 15.44 -17.14 1.09
C VAL A 199 16.32 -16.35 2.04
N ILE A 200 17.14 -17.04 2.82
CA ILE A 200 18.03 -16.42 3.80
C ILE A 200 19.19 -15.68 3.10
N VAL A 201 19.83 -16.29 2.10
CA VAL A 201 21.03 -15.75 1.40
C VAL A 201 20.66 -15.01 0.09
N GLY A 202 19.39 -14.99 -0.30
CA GLY A 202 18.94 -14.48 -1.60
C GLY A 202 18.63 -12.98 -1.68
N GLN A 203 18.57 -12.48 -2.93
CA GLN A 203 17.99 -11.17 -3.23
C GLN A 203 16.47 -11.19 -2.95
N GLY A 204 16.01 -10.27 -2.12
CA GLY A 204 14.59 -10.17 -1.78
C GLY A 204 14.33 -9.22 -0.60
N ALA A 205 13.06 -9.13 -0.18
CA ALA A 205 12.61 -8.23 0.88
C ALA A 205 13.23 -8.51 2.27
N PHE A 206 13.83 -9.70 2.46
CA PHE A 206 14.47 -10.13 3.71
C PHE A 206 16.01 -10.15 3.65
N SER A 207 16.60 -9.57 2.60
CA SER A 207 18.06 -9.39 2.52
C SER A 207 18.55 -8.30 3.49
N LEU A 208 19.82 -8.35 3.91
CA LEU A 208 20.43 -7.32 4.76
C LEU A 208 20.26 -5.91 4.18
N ASP A 209 20.44 -5.74 2.87
CA ASP A 209 20.26 -4.45 2.19
C ASP A 209 18.79 -3.99 2.22
N ALA A 210 17.83 -4.90 2.03
CA ALA A 210 16.41 -4.56 2.10
C ALA A 210 15.97 -4.18 3.52
N ILE A 211 16.50 -4.87 4.53
CA ILE A 211 16.25 -4.56 5.95
C ILE A 211 16.87 -3.21 6.30
N GLN A 212 18.11 -2.95 5.87
CA GLN A 212 18.78 -1.67 6.12
C GLN A 212 18.06 -0.50 5.46
N LEU A 213 17.65 -0.67 4.20
CA LEU A 213 16.81 0.31 3.50
C LEU A 213 15.51 0.58 4.26
N ARG A 214 14.86 -0.47 4.80
CA ARG A 214 13.65 -0.31 5.59
C ARG A 214 13.89 0.46 6.88
N ILE A 215 14.96 0.16 7.61
CA ILE A 215 15.36 0.90 8.82
C ILE A 215 15.59 2.38 8.49
N ASP A 216 16.30 2.67 7.41
CA ASP A 216 16.59 4.07 7.00
C ASP A 216 15.32 4.82 6.60
N ASN A 217 14.40 4.16 5.89
CA ASN A 217 13.07 4.70 5.57
C ASN A 217 12.26 5.01 6.84
N LEU A 218 12.24 4.10 7.81
CA LEU A 218 11.53 4.29 9.08
C LEU A 218 12.12 5.45 9.89
N ARG A 219 13.45 5.53 9.98
CA ARG A 219 14.14 6.64 10.64
C ARG A 219 13.85 7.98 9.95
N ALA A 220 13.78 8.01 8.63
CA ALA A 220 13.43 9.19 7.85
C ALA A 220 12.01 9.71 8.13
N ARG A 221 11.09 8.85 8.57
CA ARG A 221 9.71 9.22 8.96
C ARG A 221 9.63 9.88 10.34
N ILE A 222 10.65 9.74 11.19
CA ILE A 222 10.72 10.45 12.49
C ILE A 222 11.23 11.89 12.24
N ILE A 223 10.31 12.77 11.82
CA ILE A 223 10.67 14.13 11.40
C ILE A 223 10.71 15.11 12.58
N THR A 224 9.90 14.87 13.60
CA THR A 224 9.84 15.71 14.80
C THR A 224 10.34 14.95 16.02
N LYS A 225 11.21 15.59 16.81
CA LYS A 225 11.66 15.10 18.13
C LYS A 225 11.00 15.85 19.29
N ARG A 226 10.16 16.84 18.99
CA ARG A 226 9.46 17.64 20.01
C ARG A 226 8.40 16.79 20.70
N LYS A 227 8.50 16.70 22.02
CA LYS A 227 7.51 16.05 22.90
C LYS A 227 6.72 17.14 23.61
N ASP A 228 5.70 17.66 22.94
CA ASP A 228 4.75 18.63 23.48
C ASP A 228 3.31 18.17 23.15
N SER A 229 2.31 18.95 23.54
CA SER A 229 0.89 18.62 23.34
C SER A 229 0.48 18.43 21.88
N THR A 230 1.25 18.93 20.92
CA THR A 230 0.93 18.86 19.47
C THR A 230 1.63 17.70 18.75
N ILE A 231 2.19 16.74 19.49
CA ILE A 231 2.96 15.63 18.89
C ILE A 231 2.10 14.78 17.94
N LEU A 232 0.87 14.45 18.32
CA LEU A 232 -0.04 13.62 17.53
C LEU A 232 -0.47 14.33 16.24
N GLU A 233 -0.74 15.63 16.31
CA GLU A 233 -1.14 16.42 15.15
C GLU A 233 0.01 16.63 14.17
N ARG A 234 1.24 16.80 14.68
CA ARG A 234 2.42 16.80 13.80
C ARG A 234 2.67 15.46 13.15
N GLN A 235 2.46 14.34 13.87
CA GLN A 235 2.56 13.00 13.29
C GLN A 235 1.50 12.79 12.21
N LEU A 236 0.26 13.19 12.47
CA LEU A 236 -0.80 13.16 11.46
C LEU A 236 -0.45 13.99 10.22
N ALA A 237 0.11 15.19 10.40
CA ALA A 237 0.56 16.02 9.29
C ALA A 237 1.67 15.33 8.47
N ILE A 238 2.60 14.62 9.12
CA ILE A 238 3.65 13.83 8.45
C ILE A 238 3.03 12.66 7.69
N ASP A 239 2.06 11.96 8.27
CA ASP A 239 1.36 10.85 7.64
C ASP A 239 0.55 11.30 6.40
N PHE A 240 -0.06 12.49 6.44
CA PHE A 240 -0.67 13.11 5.26
C PHE A 240 0.36 13.50 4.21
N ILE A 241 1.49 14.10 4.61
CA ILE A 241 2.59 14.44 3.70
C ILE A 241 3.07 13.18 2.96
N ASP A 242 3.37 12.11 3.69
CA ASP A 242 3.88 10.86 3.13
C ASP A 242 2.87 10.20 2.19
N THR A 243 1.59 10.18 2.59
CA THR A 243 0.49 9.67 1.74
C THR A 243 0.39 10.47 0.44
N LEU A 244 0.28 11.80 0.53
CA LEU A 244 0.16 12.67 -0.65
C LEU A 244 1.40 12.59 -1.56
N HIS A 245 2.60 12.47 -0.98
CA HIS A 245 3.84 12.30 -1.73
C HIS A 245 3.86 10.99 -2.52
N ARG A 246 3.47 9.87 -1.90
CA ARG A 246 3.41 8.54 -2.55
C ARG A 246 2.47 8.53 -3.77
N PHE A 247 1.45 9.38 -3.76
CA PHE A 247 0.51 9.52 -4.88
C PHE A 247 0.84 10.70 -5.81
N ASN A 248 2.04 11.28 -5.72
CA ASN A 248 2.50 12.39 -6.57
C ASN A 248 1.55 13.61 -6.54
N ALA A 249 0.90 13.87 -5.40
CA ALA A 249 0.04 15.02 -5.26
C ALA A 249 0.83 16.33 -5.36
N ARG A 250 0.22 17.36 -5.96
CA ARG A 250 0.83 18.69 -6.08
C ARG A 250 0.49 19.54 -4.86
N GLN A 251 1.30 20.54 -4.54
CA GLN A 251 1.01 21.52 -3.49
C GLN A 251 0.79 20.90 -2.08
N ILE A 252 1.51 19.83 -1.75
CA ILE A 252 1.36 19.03 -0.52
C ILE A 252 1.20 19.89 0.75
N PRO A 253 2.04 20.91 1.04
CA PRO A 253 1.88 21.70 2.26
C PRO A 253 0.52 22.38 2.37
N SER A 254 -0.01 22.92 1.27
CA SER A 254 -1.31 23.60 1.27
C SER A 254 -2.46 22.63 1.51
N ILE A 255 -2.35 21.41 1.00
CA ILE A 255 -3.38 20.37 1.17
C ILE A 255 -3.39 19.88 2.61
N VAL A 256 -2.19 19.64 3.17
CA VAL A 256 -2.03 19.24 4.57
C VAL A 256 -2.58 20.34 5.48
N SER A 257 -2.32 21.63 5.20
CA SER A 257 -2.95 22.73 5.94
C SER A 257 -4.49 22.70 5.92
N MET A 258 -5.11 22.29 4.81
CA MET A 258 -6.56 22.14 4.73
C MET A 258 -7.06 20.95 5.58
N LEU A 259 -6.39 19.80 5.48
CA LEU A 259 -6.71 18.61 6.25
C LEU A 259 -6.54 18.82 7.77
N MET A 260 -5.48 19.53 8.16
CA MET A 260 -5.22 19.88 9.56
C MET A 260 -6.22 20.93 10.12
N GLY A 261 -7.04 21.55 9.26
CA GLY A 261 -8.11 22.46 9.65
C GLY A 261 -9.46 21.78 9.89
N CYS A 262 -9.57 20.46 9.74
CA CYS A 262 -10.80 19.72 9.95
C CYS A 262 -11.18 19.64 11.44
N GLY A 263 -12.48 19.59 11.74
CA GLY A 263 -13.00 19.68 13.12
C GLY A 263 -12.67 18.53 14.06
N PHE A 264 -12.08 17.44 13.57
CA PHE A 264 -11.62 16.31 14.39
C PHE A 264 -10.20 16.52 14.98
N ILE A 265 -9.46 17.52 14.49
CA ILE A 265 -8.13 17.89 15.00
C ILE A 265 -8.29 18.64 16.32
N LYS A 266 -7.54 18.23 17.35
CA LYS A 266 -7.64 18.79 18.71
C LYS A 266 -6.80 20.05 18.84
N GLU A 267 -5.53 19.96 18.48
CA GLU A 267 -4.58 21.07 18.60
C GLU A 267 -4.21 21.67 17.24
N PHE A 268 -4.08 22.99 17.19
CA PHE A 268 -3.68 23.67 15.96
C PHE A 268 -2.20 23.49 15.67
N VAL A 269 -1.87 23.06 14.44
CA VAL A 269 -0.51 23.06 13.90
C VAL A 269 -0.40 24.18 12.88
N ASP A 270 0.44 25.17 13.17
CA ASP A 270 0.59 26.33 12.29
C ASP A 270 1.19 25.97 10.92
N ASN A 271 0.80 26.74 9.91
CA ASN A 271 1.25 26.52 8.52
C ASN A 271 2.78 26.51 8.40
N ARG A 272 3.50 27.36 9.15
CA ARG A 272 4.97 27.41 9.09
C ARG A 272 5.58 26.11 9.61
N THR A 273 4.98 25.49 10.61
CA THR A 273 5.35 24.15 11.08
C THR A 273 5.07 23.09 10.02
N ILE A 274 3.91 23.10 9.36
CA ILE A 274 3.61 22.17 8.24
C ILE A 274 4.65 22.29 7.12
N PHE A 275 4.99 23.52 6.71
CA PHE A 275 6.02 23.76 5.70
C PHE A 275 7.41 23.25 6.13
N ARG A 276 7.78 23.39 7.40
CA ARG A 276 9.04 22.84 7.93
C ARG A 276 9.02 21.30 7.90
N LEU A 277 7.91 20.67 8.28
CA LEU A 277 7.76 19.22 8.22
C LEU A 277 7.92 18.72 6.78
N TRP A 278 7.28 19.37 5.81
CA TRP A 278 7.44 19.05 4.39
C TRP A 278 8.89 19.18 3.93
N LYS A 279 9.57 20.28 4.28
CA LYS A 279 10.97 20.48 3.89
C LYS A 279 11.87 19.37 4.44
N SER A 280 11.70 19.03 5.72
CA SER A 280 12.45 17.94 6.36
C SER A 280 12.14 16.58 5.73
N PHE A 281 10.85 16.29 5.44
CA PHE A 281 10.43 15.08 4.75
C PHE A 281 11.16 14.95 3.39
N ASN A 282 11.06 16.00 2.56
CA ASN A 282 11.64 16.00 1.23
C ASN A 282 13.17 15.84 1.25
N GLN A 283 13.86 16.48 2.20
CA GLN A 283 15.30 16.29 2.40
C GLN A 283 15.67 14.85 2.76
N SER A 284 14.85 14.18 3.58
CA SER A 284 15.07 12.76 3.90
C SER A 284 14.85 11.87 2.68
N GLN A 285 13.82 12.13 1.86
CA GLN A 285 13.56 11.38 0.63
C GLN A 285 14.72 11.52 -0.37
N VAL A 286 15.20 12.74 -0.61
CA VAL A 286 16.35 13.00 -1.51
C VAL A 286 17.60 12.25 -1.06
N LYS A 287 17.84 12.14 0.26
CA LYS A 287 18.96 11.35 0.78
C LYS A 287 18.79 9.87 0.44
N LEU A 288 17.61 9.31 0.72
CA LEU A 288 17.31 7.89 0.44
C LEU A 288 17.45 7.58 -1.06
N ASP A 289 16.93 8.45 -1.93
CA ASP A 289 17.06 8.33 -3.39
C ASP A 289 18.52 8.33 -3.84
N LYS A 290 19.37 9.16 -3.22
CA LYS A 290 20.80 9.20 -3.51
C LYS A 290 21.52 7.91 -3.09
N TYR A 291 21.15 7.33 -1.94
CA TYR A 291 21.81 6.13 -1.41
C TYR A 291 21.36 4.84 -2.11
N TYR A 292 20.08 4.74 -2.47
CA TYR A 292 19.50 3.49 -2.96
C TYR A 292 19.04 3.54 -4.43
N GLY A 293 19.15 4.70 -5.08
CA GLY A 293 18.72 4.95 -6.46
C GLY A 293 17.25 5.39 -6.54
N ALA A 294 16.99 6.32 -7.47
CA ALA A 294 15.63 6.81 -7.76
C ALA A 294 14.71 5.65 -8.16
N GLY A 295 13.77 5.29 -7.29
CA GLY A 295 12.78 4.23 -7.52
C GLY A 295 12.86 3.00 -6.63
N ARG A 296 13.98 2.76 -5.90
CA ARG A 296 14.02 1.71 -4.85
C ARG A 296 13.46 2.20 -3.51
N SER A 297 13.69 3.47 -3.18
CA SER A 297 13.12 4.18 -2.02
C SER A 297 11.58 4.16 -2.03
N ALA A 298 10.95 4.55 -3.14
CA ALA A 298 9.50 4.64 -3.30
C ALA A 298 8.79 3.28 -3.43
N LYS A 299 9.50 2.22 -3.85
CA LYS A 299 8.96 0.85 -3.97
C LYS A 299 9.10 0.01 -2.70
N SER A 300 10.02 0.37 -1.80
CA SER A 300 10.26 -0.33 -0.53
C SER A 300 9.37 0.13 0.63
N THR A 301 8.57 1.19 0.44
CA THR A 301 7.48 1.58 1.33
C THR A 301 6.27 0.66 1.16
N THR A 302 6.50 -0.64 1.19
CA THR A 302 5.45 -1.58 1.62
C THR A 302 5.15 -1.19 3.06
N SER A 303 4.11 -0.36 3.25
CA SER A 303 3.51 -0.16 4.55
C SER A 303 3.06 -1.54 5.01
N TYR A 304 3.79 -2.12 5.96
CA TYR A 304 3.20 -3.20 6.72
C TYR A 304 2.10 -2.48 7.48
N LYS A 305 0.87 -2.71 7.02
CA LYS A 305 -0.34 -2.20 7.64
C LYS A 305 -0.20 -2.56 9.11
N TYR A 306 -0.22 -1.57 10.00
CA TYR A 306 -0.34 -1.84 11.43
C TYR A 306 -1.60 -2.69 11.58
N VAL A 307 -1.41 -3.98 11.85
CA VAL A 307 -2.51 -4.94 11.90
C VAL A 307 -3.21 -4.68 13.20
N TYR A 308 -4.25 -3.87 13.10
CA TYR A 308 -5.16 -3.61 14.18
C TYR A 308 -6.00 -4.86 14.49
N SER A 309 -5.51 -5.63 15.46
CA SER A 309 -6.25 -6.44 16.45
C SER A 309 -7.50 -7.23 16.02
N ASP A 310 -7.41 -7.99 14.93
CA ASP A 310 -7.90 -9.38 14.94
C ASP A 310 -6.65 -10.25 14.89
N SER A 311 -6.68 -11.50 15.37
CA SER A 311 -5.47 -12.33 15.36
C SER A 311 -4.91 -12.36 13.93
N VAL A 312 -3.63 -12.01 13.76
CA VAL A 312 -2.97 -11.98 12.44
C VAL A 312 -3.25 -13.28 11.67
N THR A 313 -3.36 -14.38 12.42
CA THR A 313 -3.77 -15.71 11.98
C THR A 313 -5.15 -15.73 11.32
N GLU A 314 -6.22 -15.26 11.98
CA GLU A 314 -7.59 -15.22 11.43
C GLU A 314 -7.68 -14.39 10.15
N ARG A 315 -6.98 -13.24 10.11
CA ARG A 315 -6.90 -12.40 8.91
C ARG A 315 -6.20 -13.15 7.77
N ILE A 316 -5.10 -13.86 8.04
CA ILE A 316 -4.39 -14.66 7.03
C ILE A 316 -5.28 -15.81 6.53
N GLU A 317 -6.00 -16.50 7.41
CA GLU A 317 -6.88 -17.61 7.04
C GLU A 317 -8.06 -17.14 6.18
N SER A 318 -8.62 -15.97 6.51
CA SER A 318 -9.65 -15.32 5.72
C SER A 318 -9.12 -14.99 4.32
N LEU A 319 -7.97 -14.31 4.24
CA LEU A 319 -7.34 -13.96 2.95
C LEU A 319 -7.00 -15.20 2.10
N LYS A 320 -6.55 -16.30 2.72
CA LYS A 320 -6.32 -17.57 2.02
C LYS A 320 -7.61 -18.17 1.46
N SER A 321 -8.68 -18.16 2.25
CA SER A 321 -10.00 -18.65 1.82
C SER A 321 -10.53 -17.83 0.64
N PHE A 322 -10.37 -16.51 0.68
CA PHE A 322 -10.71 -15.61 -0.42
C PHE A 322 -9.88 -15.86 -1.67
N SER A 323 -8.55 -15.97 -1.54
CA SER A 323 -7.66 -16.29 -2.66
C SER A 323 -8.07 -17.61 -3.32
N TYR A 324 -8.37 -18.63 -2.52
CA TYR A 324 -8.81 -19.93 -3.02
C TYR A 324 -10.14 -19.83 -3.81
N ALA A 325 -11.14 -19.12 -3.27
CA ALA A 325 -12.42 -18.89 -3.95
C ALA A 325 -12.23 -18.12 -5.27
N PHE A 326 -11.37 -17.10 -5.27
CA PHE A 326 -11.00 -16.35 -6.48
C PHE A 326 -10.35 -17.25 -7.53
N ILE A 327 -9.34 -18.03 -7.14
CA ILE A 327 -8.64 -18.98 -8.02
C ILE A 327 -9.62 -19.97 -8.66
N GLN A 328 -10.58 -20.49 -7.88
CA GLN A 328 -11.62 -21.38 -8.39
C GLN A 328 -12.53 -20.69 -9.42
N LYS A 329 -13.03 -19.49 -9.11
CA LYS A 329 -13.90 -18.72 -10.02
C LYS A 329 -13.20 -18.33 -11.32
N VAL A 330 -11.90 -18.01 -11.27
CA VAL A 330 -11.12 -17.63 -12.46
C VAL A 330 -10.63 -18.85 -13.25
N GLY A 331 -10.64 -20.04 -12.64
CA GLY A 331 -10.14 -21.27 -13.28
C GLY A 331 -8.61 -21.34 -13.31
N LEU A 332 -7.94 -20.80 -12.30
CA LEU A 332 -6.47 -20.80 -12.19
C LEU A 332 -5.90 -22.08 -11.56
N GLN A 333 -6.74 -23.04 -11.13
CA GLN A 333 -6.28 -24.32 -10.57
C GLN A 333 -5.72 -25.24 -11.65
N GLY A 334 -4.48 -25.73 -11.47
CA GLY A 334 -3.95 -26.85 -12.25
C GLY A 334 -3.17 -26.54 -13.55
N LYS A 335 -2.57 -25.35 -13.69
CA LYS A 335 -1.55 -25.08 -14.71
C LYS A 335 -0.18 -24.81 -14.09
#